data_AF-A0A7C3G414-F1
#
_entry.id   AF-A0A7C3G414-F1
#
_cell.length_a   1.000
_cell.length_b   1.000
_cell.length_c   1.000
_cell.angle_alpha   90.00
_cell.angle_beta   90.00
_cell.angle_gamma   90.00
#
_symmetry.space_group_name_H-M   'P 1'
#
loop_
_entity.id
_entity.type
_entity.pdbx_description
1 polymer ?
#
loop_
_entity_poly.entity_id
_entity_poly.type
_entity_poly.pdbx_seq_one_letter_code
_entity_poly.pdbx_strand_id
1 'polypeptide(L)'
;MERLTSLRICKKKETGYRITWSLIKGLATNLKLIGIWQWGDTEPITGNHEPIISEELFMEAYHLATSKGKRRGKAARYESMEWSGLLYCINHPEPRMVGTLSSKGRYTCNYDYGYEAAKETCMDITGRFLDEPLTDAVLQYLDLTPFSDEVLIRLESESNSRSLEESQNRQRVNKLEGEKKKWQALLTSCVDETTGKIDREREEYYWEKIKEIDTQLEEIRSKPVLADTKPVDYSVVRNFLQGINRKWGGYSSGLRNRFLKLLIDRVEICGDSIIQATIYWKNGFRQEVSIHRPPSNSKLERRWTEEEIELLKQVYQSSLEEELLEAFPGRSWKGIAMKAYRLELARGHSSNKWRPWSKEDDSNLVTYYESNDSLEKIAEKLGRSVYGVRARMRTKGLTKPKESIKKFNWEISHLISSQQSSTTACNRGRG
;
A
#
# COMPACT_ATOMS: atom_id res chain seq x y z
N MET A 1 -30.10 22.80 31.69
CA MET A 1 -29.79 21.41 32.11
C MET A 1 -28.75 20.87 31.13
N GLU A 2 -27.46 20.93 31.48
CA GLU A 2 -26.38 20.50 30.58
C GLU A 2 -26.52 19.00 30.28
N ARG A 3 -26.79 18.65 29.02
CA ARG A 3 -26.86 17.26 28.56
C ARG A 3 -25.52 16.58 28.84
N LEU A 4 -25.57 15.42 29.49
CA LEU A 4 -24.42 14.59 29.85
C LEU A 4 -23.71 14.11 28.58
N THR A 5 -22.76 14.90 28.07
CA THR A 5 -21.98 14.55 26.88
C THR A 5 -20.81 13.63 27.25
N SER A 6 -20.53 12.66 26.38
CA SER A 6 -19.39 11.73 26.46
C SER A 6 -18.02 12.43 26.54
N LEU A 7 -17.99 13.75 26.30
CA LEU A 7 -16.82 14.61 26.36
C LEU A 7 -16.30 14.85 27.79
N ARG A 8 -17.09 14.56 28.84
CA ARG A 8 -16.63 14.70 30.25
C ARG A 8 -15.46 13.79 30.61
N ILE A 9 -15.26 12.69 29.89
CA ILE A 9 -14.14 11.76 30.10
C ILE A 9 -12.83 12.33 29.50
N CYS A 10 -12.91 13.38 28.67
CA CYS A 10 -11.75 13.95 28.00
C CYS A 10 -11.07 15.01 28.87
N LYS A 11 -9.75 14.88 29.06
CA LYS A 11 -8.94 15.91 29.72
C LYS A 11 -9.09 17.25 28.99
N LYS A 12 -9.61 18.26 29.69
CA LYS A 12 -9.76 19.64 29.18
C LYS A 12 -8.45 20.40 29.37
N LYS A 13 -8.02 21.14 28.35
CA LYS A 13 -6.98 22.19 28.43
C LYS A 13 -7.64 23.56 28.38
N GLU A 14 -6.89 24.61 28.68
CA GLU A 14 -7.35 26.01 28.54
C GLU A 14 -7.89 26.33 27.13
N THR A 15 -7.42 25.63 26.10
CA THR A 15 -7.84 25.79 24.70
C THR A 15 -8.95 24.84 24.24
N GLY A 16 -9.51 23.98 25.11
CA GLY A 16 -10.62 23.07 24.76
C GLY A 16 -10.40 21.60 25.15
N TYR A 17 -11.18 20.70 24.56
CA TYR A 17 -11.09 19.26 24.84
C TYR A 17 -9.90 18.61 24.11
N ARG A 18 -9.13 17.77 24.81
CA ARG A 18 -8.12 16.95 24.16
C ARG A 18 -8.78 15.83 23.35
N ILE A 19 -8.80 15.97 22.04
CA ILE A 19 -9.25 14.92 21.13
C ILE A 19 -8.22 13.78 21.15
N THR A 20 -8.63 12.61 21.62
CA THR A 20 -7.80 11.40 21.66
C THR A 20 -8.30 10.37 20.66
N TRP A 21 -7.44 9.43 20.28
CA TRP A 21 -7.85 8.32 19.41
C TRP A 21 -9.02 7.53 20.02
N SER A 22 -8.99 7.25 21.32
CA SER A 22 -10.06 6.54 22.02
C SER A 22 -11.39 7.29 21.94
N LEU A 23 -11.36 8.63 21.99
CA LEU A 23 -12.55 9.46 21.80
C LEU A 23 -13.10 9.33 20.38
N ILE A 24 -12.25 9.50 19.36
CA ILE A 24 -12.67 9.38 17.95
C ILE A 24 -13.23 7.99 17.68
N LYS A 25 -12.56 6.94 18.17
CA LYS A 25 -13.04 5.56 18.04
C LYS A 25 -14.38 5.38 18.75
N GLY A 26 -14.52 5.88 19.97
CA GLY A 26 -15.77 5.82 20.73
C GLY A 26 -16.92 6.51 20.01
N LEU A 27 -16.68 7.68 19.41
CA LEU A 27 -17.68 8.37 18.58
C LEU A 27 -18.05 7.54 17.35
N ALA A 28 -17.07 7.04 16.61
CA ALA A 28 -17.29 6.24 15.39
C ALA A 28 -17.93 4.86 15.64
N THR A 29 -18.10 4.44 16.90
CA THR A 29 -18.76 3.18 17.25
C THR A 29 -19.98 3.35 18.16
N ASN A 30 -20.38 4.58 18.46
CA ASN A 30 -21.50 4.84 19.37
C ASN A 30 -22.82 4.96 18.62
N LEU A 31 -23.63 3.89 18.67
CA LEU A 31 -24.96 3.80 18.06
C LEU A 31 -25.92 4.92 18.50
N LYS A 32 -25.68 5.56 19.67
CA LYS A 32 -26.46 6.71 20.12
C LYS A 32 -26.32 7.93 19.21
N LEU A 33 -25.36 7.97 18.30
CA LEU A 33 -25.27 9.07 17.34
C LEU A 33 -26.33 8.98 16.22
N ILE A 34 -26.87 7.78 15.98
CA ILE A 34 -27.85 7.50 14.91
C ILE A 34 -29.25 7.19 15.46
N GLY A 35 -29.56 7.60 16.69
CA GLY A 35 -30.89 7.35 17.26
C GLY A 35 -31.06 5.98 17.92
N ILE A 36 -30.04 5.13 17.91
CA ILE A 36 -30.13 3.75 18.42
C ILE A 36 -29.54 3.66 19.82
N TRP A 37 -30.29 3.08 20.75
CA TRP A 37 -29.84 2.83 22.11
C TRP A 37 -29.86 1.34 22.42
N GLN A 38 -28.75 0.81 22.90
CA GLN A 38 -28.61 -0.59 23.32
C GLN A 38 -27.98 -0.64 24.71
N TRP A 39 -28.51 -1.49 25.59
CA TRP A 39 -28.00 -1.69 26.93
C TRP A 39 -27.65 -3.16 27.16
N GLY A 40 -26.36 -3.46 27.30
CA GLY A 40 -25.89 -4.85 27.38
C GLY A 40 -26.27 -5.64 26.13
N ASP A 41 -26.82 -6.84 26.35
CA ASP A 41 -27.24 -7.76 25.29
C ASP A 41 -28.73 -7.62 24.92
N THR A 42 -29.41 -6.55 25.35
CA THR A 42 -30.81 -6.34 24.96
C THR A 42 -30.93 -6.00 23.48
N GLU A 43 -32.14 -6.18 22.94
CA GLU A 43 -32.47 -5.70 21.60
C GLU A 43 -32.25 -4.18 21.51
N PRO A 44 -31.71 -3.70 20.38
CA PRO A 44 -31.47 -2.28 20.16
C PRO A 44 -32.78 -1.53 19.98
N ILE A 45 -32.98 -0.47 20.76
CA ILE A 45 -34.11 0.45 20.65
C ILE A 45 -33.79 1.48 19.57
N THR A 46 -34.46 1.39 18.42
CA THR A 46 -34.36 2.35 17.32
C THR A 46 -35.24 3.56 17.56
N GLY A 47 -34.81 4.75 17.11
CA GLY A 47 -35.61 5.97 17.20
C GLY A 47 -35.76 6.53 18.63
N ASN A 48 -34.87 6.15 19.56
CA ASN A 48 -34.94 6.58 20.96
C ASN A 48 -34.80 8.11 21.14
N HIS A 49 -34.10 8.77 20.22
CA HIS A 49 -34.00 10.22 20.14
C HIS A 49 -33.65 10.64 18.70
N GLU A 50 -33.80 11.93 18.40
CA GLU A 50 -33.35 12.50 17.13
C GLU A 50 -31.87 12.17 16.86
N PRO A 51 -31.53 11.54 15.72
CA PRO A 51 -30.16 11.28 15.32
C PRO A 51 -29.32 12.56 15.25
N ILE A 52 -28.08 12.50 15.74
CA ILE A 52 -27.15 13.63 15.68
C ILE A 52 -26.44 13.68 14.32
N ILE A 53 -26.26 12.52 13.68
CA ILE A 53 -25.66 12.36 12.35
C ILE A 53 -26.47 11.36 11.53
N SER A 54 -26.28 11.35 10.21
CA SER A 54 -26.89 10.34 9.35
C SER A 54 -26.35 8.94 9.63
N GLU A 55 -27.20 7.94 9.45
CA GLU A 55 -26.83 6.53 9.58
C GLU A 55 -25.69 6.14 8.63
N GLU A 56 -25.71 6.67 7.41
CA GLU A 56 -24.67 6.45 6.42
C GLU A 56 -23.29 6.96 6.88
N LEU A 57 -23.20 8.21 7.35
CA LEU A 57 -21.94 8.78 7.84
C LEU A 57 -21.39 7.97 9.03
N PHE A 58 -22.29 7.51 9.90
CA PHE A 58 -21.92 6.64 11.00
C PHE A 58 -21.39 5.30 10.51
N MET A 59 -22.05 4.66 9.54
CA MET A 59 -21.63 3.36 9.02
C MET A 59 -20.27 3.43 8.31
N GLU A 60 -20.01 4.48 7.52
CA GLU A 60 -18.68 4.72 6.96
C GLU A 60 -17.61 4.83 8.05
N ALA A 61 -17.88 5.66 9.07
CA ALA A 61 -16.98 5.84 10.20
C ALA A 61 -16.79 4.54 10.99
N TYR A 62 -17.85 3.74 11.17
CA TYR A 62 -17.84 2.47 11.85
C TYR A 62 -16.98 1.44 11.11
N HIS A 63 -17.14 1.32 9.79
CA HIS A 63 -16.31 0.44 8.97
C HIS A 63 -14.84 0.85 9.01
N LEU A 64 -14.54 2.15 8.94
CA LEU A 64 -13.19 2.67 9.14
C LEU A 64 -12.68 2.39 10.57
N ALA A 65 -13.54 2.47 11.59
CA ALA A 65 -13.22 2.23 12.98
C ALA A 65 -12.89 0.74 13.26
N THR A 66 -13.59 -0.17 12.61
CA THR A 66 -13.57 -1.63 12.85
C THR A 66 -12.75 -2.43 11.84
N SER A 67 -12.37 -1.83 10.70
CA SER A 67 -11.51 -2.47 9.70
C SER A 67 -10.27 -3.13 10.32
N LYS A 68 -10.14 -4.45 10.11
CA LYS A 68 -8.97 -5.24 10.50
C LYS A 68 -7.80 -4.81 9.61
N GLY A 69 -6.76 -4.21 10.21
CA GLY A 69 -5.57 -3.75 9.48
C GLY A 69 -4.91 -2.45 9.95
N LYS A 70 -5.37 -1.84 11.05
CA LYS A 70 -4.79 -0.57 11.53
C LYS A 70 -3.32 -0.73 11.93
N ARG A 71 -2.46 0.04 11.27
CA ARG A 71 -1.06 0.25 11.67
C ARG A 71 -1.05 0.88 13.07
N ARG A 72 -0.71 0.10 14.10
CA ARG A 72 -0.47 0.63 15.46
C ARG A 72 0.97 1.18 15.52
N GLY A 73 1.18 2.30 16.21
CA GLY A 73 2.52 2.87 16.47
C GLY A 73 3.08 3.78 15.35
N LYS A 74 4.41 3.98 15.32
CA LYS A 74 5.11 4.91 14.41
C LYS A 74 4.83 4.64 12.91
N ALA A 75 4.45 3.42 12.55
CA ALA A 75 4.06 3.03 11.19
C ALA A 75 2.77 3.70 10.68
N ALA A 76 1.93 4.27 11.56
CA ALA A 76 0.74 5.03 11.18
C ALA A 76 1.06 6.37 10.51
N ARG A 77 2.29 6.88 10.65
CA ARG A 77 2.72 8.19 10.11
C ARG A 77 3.30 8.11 8.69
N TYR A 78 3.53 6.91 8.17
CA TYR A 78 4.12 6.74 6.84
C TYR A 78 3.02 6.37 5.85
N GLU A 79 3.04 7.02 4.68
CA GLU A 79 2.19 6.61 3.57
C GLU A 79 2.43 5.13 3.23
N SER A 80 1.38 4.48 2.73
CA SER A 80 1.50 3.12 2.22
C SER A 80 2.38 3.11 0.99
N MET A 81 3.34 2.19 0.96
CA MET A 81 4.07 1.91 -0.28
C MET A 81 3.10 1.43 -1.37
N GLU A 82 3.47 1.65 -2.62
CA GLU A 82 2.60 1.49 -3.80
C GLU A 82 1.97 0.10 -3.88
N TRP A 83 2.73 -0.95 -3.61
CA TRP A 83 2.28 -2.34 -3.69
C TRP A 83 1.89 -2.95 -2.34
N SER A 84 1.73 -2.10 -1.31
CA SER A 84 1.39 -2.56 0.04
C SER A 84 0.06 -3.33 0.08
N GLY A 85 0.14 -4.58 0.56
CA GLY A 85 -1.00 -5.46 0.73
C GLY A 85 -1.45 -6.19 -0.55
N LEU A 86 -0.68 -6.10 -1.64
CA LEU A 86 -0.91 -6.85 -2.87
C LEU A 86 0.12 -7.96 -3.10
N LEU A 87 1.31 -7.85 -2.51
CA LEU A 87 2.42 -8.78 -2.73
C LEU A 87 2.34 -10.03 -1.83
N TYR A 88 2.56 -11.21 -2.42
CA TYR A 88 2.61 -12.51 -1.74
C TYR A 88 3.88 -13.26 -2.13
N CYS A 89 4.64 -13.71 -1.13
CA CYS A 89 5.81 -14.55 -1.32
C CYS A 89 5.37 -16.01 -1.47
N ILE A 90 5.80 -16.67 -2.56
CA ILE A 90 5.51 -18.07 -2.85
C ILE A 90 6.73 -19.00 -2.71
N ASN A 91 7.82 -18.51 -2.10
CA ASN A 91 8.98 -19.34 -1.75
C ASN A 91 8.68 -20.37 -0.61
N HIS A 92 7.43 -20.45 -0.15
CA HIS A 92 6.97 -21.26 0.96
C HIS A 92 5.86 -22.22 0.51
N PRO A 93 5.56 -23.29 1.28
CA PRO A 93 4.47 -24.21 0.95
C PRO A 93 3.10 -23.54 0.78
N GLU A 94 2.85 -22.47 1.54
CA GLU A 94 1.67 -21.63 1.43
C GLU A 94 2.06 -20.20 1.07
N PRO A 95 1.35 -19.53 0.14
CA PRO A 95 1.58 -18.12 -0.16
C PRO A 95 1.45 -17.25 1.10
N ARG A 96 2.46 -16.41 1.36
CA ARG A 96 2.46 -15.50 2.52
C ARG A 96 2.49 -14.06 2.07
N MET A 97 1.59 -13.25 2.65
CA MET A 97 1.57 -11.82 2.38
C MET A 97 2.90 -11.17 2.78
N VAL A 98 3.46 -10.39 1.87
CA VAL A 98 4.71 -9.65 2.07
C VAL A 98 4.41 -8.39 2.88
N GLY A 99 5.14 -8.23 3.99
CA GLY A 99 5.07 -7.07 4.85
C GLY A 99 5.76 -5.86 4.22
N THR A 100 5.31 -4.67 4.61
CA THR A 100 5.89 -3.40 4.17
C THR A 100 6.53 -2.66 5.33
N LEU A 101 7.82 -2.34 5.21
CA LEU A 101 8.51 -1.40 6.09
C LEU A 101 8.55 -0.02 5.42
N SER A 102 7.42 0.70 5.43
CA SER A 102 7.29 2.02 4.78
C SER A 102 8.38 3.01 5.19
N SER A 103 8.83 2.99 6.45
CA SER A 103 9.89 3.90 6.94
C SER A 103 11.27 3.64 6.33
N LYS A 104 11.51 2.42 5.81
CA LYS A 104 12.76 2.03 5.15
C LYS A 104 12.60 1.87 3.64
N GLY A 105 11.37 1.94 3.11
CA GLY A 105 11.05 1.68 1.71
C GLY A 105 11.41 0.24 1.30
N ARG A 106 11.03 -0.77 2.09
CA ARG A 106 11.37 -2.18 1.85
C ARG A 106 10.18 -3.11 1.99
N TYR A 107 10.19 -4.18 1.21
CA TYR A 107 9.25 -5.30 1.26
C TYR A 107 9.95 -6.52 1.88
N THR A 108 9.31 -7.13 2.86
CA THR A 108 9.87 -8.28 3.59
C THR A 108 8.86 -9.40 3.71
N CYS A 109 9.25 -10.64 3.43
CA CYS A 109 8.38 -11.79 3.68
C CYS A 109 8.08 -11.90 5.19
N ASN A 110 6.81 -12.17 5.53
CA ASN A 110 6.35 -12.33 6.91
C ASN A 110 6.37 -13.79 7.42
N TYR A 111 6.83 -14.76 6.61
CA TYR A 111 6.83 -16.18 6.99
C TYR A 111 7.64 -16.43 8.28
N ASP A 112 8.82 -15.84 8.39
CA ASP A 112 9.73 -16.03 9.52
C ASP A 112 9.41 -15.10 10.71
N TYR A 113 8.36 -14.26 10.59
CA TYR A 113 8.01 -13.25 11.59
C TYR A 113 7.09 -13.84 12.66
N GLY A 114 7.63 -14.63 13.58
CA GLY A 114 6.89 -15.17 14.72
C GLY A 114 7.27 -16.58 15.17
N TYR A 115 8.08 -17.31 14.40
CA TYR A 115 8.67 -18.56 14.85
C TYR A 115 10.01 -18.27 15.53
N GLU A 116 10.08 -18.50 16.84
CA GLU A 116 11.34 -18.59 17.55
C GLU A 116 12.24 -19.59 16.78
N ALA A 117 13.35 -19.10 16.23
CA ALA A 117 14.43 -19.86 15.55
C ALA A 117 14.47 -20.00 14.02
N ALA A 118 13.76 -19.18 13.21
CA ALA A 118 14.21 -18.96 11.83
C ALA A 118 15.24 -17.81 11.78
N LYS A 119 16.52 -18.15 11.62
CA LYS A 119 17.64 -17.20 11.71
C LYS A 119 17.66 -16.12 10.61
N GLU A 120 16.88 -16.26 9.53
CA GLU A 120 17.02 -15.40 8.35
C GLU A 120 15.70 -15.22 7.60
N THR A 121 15.37 -13.98 7.23
CA THR A 121 14.16 -13.64 6.47
C THR A 121 14.27 -14.16 5.04
N CYS A 122 13.26 -14.89 4.57
CA CYS A 122 13.22 -15.45 3.22
C CYS A 122 13.41 -14.43 2.10
N MET A 123 12.83 -13.23 2.23
CA MET A 123 12.89 -12.19 1.21
C MET A 123 12.93 -10.82 1.89
N ASP A 124 13.88 -9.97 1.47
CA ASP A 124 14.01 -8.57 1.90
C ASP A 124 14.50 -7.70 0.72
N ILE A 125 13.57 -7.02 0.05
CA ILE A 125 13.79 -6.30 -1.21
C ILE A 125 13.51 -4.80 -1.01
N THR A 126 14.38 -3.95 -1.55
CA THR A 126 14.14 -2.50 -1.59
C THR A 126 13.00 -2.18 -2.55
N GLY A 127 12.06 -1.31 -2.15
CA GLY A 127 10.84 -1.00 -2.89
C GLY A 127 11.06 -0.69 -4.36
N ARG A 128 12.06 0.15 -4.68
CA ARG A 128 12.41 0.51 -6.07
C ARG A 128 12.60 -0.66 -7.04
N PHE A 129 13.02 -1.83 -6.56
CA PHE A 129 13.24 -3.00 -7.41
C PHE A 129 11.96 -3.75 -7.76
N LEU A 130 10.85 -3.48 -7.05
CA LEU A 130 9.54 -4.05 -7.33
C LEU A 130 8.58 -2.97 -7.85
N ASP A 131 8.59 -1.79 -7.23
CA ASP A 131 7.62 -0.73 -7.50
C ASP A 131 7.66 -0.29 -8.97
N GLU A 132 8.83 0.05 -9.49
CA GLU A 132 9.02 0.54 -10.86
C GLU A 132 8.68 -0.51 -11.94
N PRO A 133 9.27 -1.72 -11.94
CA PRO A 133 8.98 -2.71 -12.99
C PRO A 133 7.54 -3.23 -12.94
N LEU A 134 6.96 -3.44 -11.75
CA LEU A 134 5.56 -3.87 -11.66
C LEU A 134 4.60 -2.77 -12.10
N THR A 135 4.89 -1.52 -11.74
CA THR A 135 4.10 -0.37 -12.18
C THR A 135 4.13 -0.25 -13.69
N ASP A 136 5.32 -0.29 -14.29
CA ASP A 136 5.48 -0.19 -15.74
C ASP A 136 4.76 -1.34 -16.44
N ALA A 137 4.90 -2.56 -15.93
CA ALA A 137 4.18 -3.72 -16.46
C ALA A 137 2.66 -3.56 -16.41
N VAL A 138 2.11 -2.99 -15.33
CA VAL A 138 0.67 -2.74 -15.22
C VAL A 138 0.23 -1.61 -16.13
N LEU A 139 0.94 -0.47 -16.12
CA LEU A 139 0.56 0.71 -16.90
C LEU A 139 0.66 0.48 -18.41
N GLN A 140 1.54 -0.40 -18.88
CA GLN A 140 1.61 -0.80 -20.29
C GLN A 140 0.35 -1.52 -20.77
N TYR A 141 -0.28 -2.32 -19.90
CA TYR A 141 -1.52 -3.04 -20.23
C TYR A 141 -2.78 -2.25 -19.89
N LEU A 142 -2.63 -1.14 -19.18
CA LEU A 142 -3.74 -0.35 -18.72
C LEU A 142 -4.14 0.70 -19.77
N ASP A 143 -4.84 0.27 -20.82
CA ASP A 143 -5.55 1.18 -21.72
C ASP A 143 -7.04 1.24 -21.34
N LEU A 144 -7.36 2.13 -20.41
CA LEU A 144 -8.75 2.39 -20.00
C LEU A 144 -9.44 3.42 -20.89
N THR A 145 -8.70 4.11 -21.76
CA THR A 145 -9.20 5.23 -22.57
C THR A 145 -10.43 4.89 -23.43
N PRO A 146 -10.48 3.76 -24.16
CA PRO A 146 -11.63 3.44 -24.99
C PRO A 146 -12.89 3.07 -24.20
N PHE A 147 -12.73 2.48 -23.01
CA PHE A 147 -13.87 2.05 -22.17
C PHE A 147 -14.27 3.09 -21.13
N SER A 148 -13.39 4.04 -20.80
CA SER A 148 -13.66 5.05 -19.78
C SER A 148 -14.78 5.98 -20.19
N ASP A 149 -14.83 6.41 -21.46
CA ASP A 149 -15.82 7.40 -21.87
C ASP A 149 -17.23 6.82 -21.91
N GLU A 150 -17.42 5.62 -22.47
CA GLU A 150 -18.73 4.95 -22.50
C GLU A 150 -19.24 4.64 -21.09
N VAL A 151 -18.40 4.06 -20.23
CA VAL A 151 -18.78 3.72 -18.85
C VAL A 151 -19.05 4.99 -18.04
N LEU A 152 -18.24 6.04 -18.19
CA LEU A 152 -18.47 7.32 -17.49
C LEU A 152 -19.75 8.00 -17.98
N ILE A 153 -20.04 8.00 -19.28
CA ILE A 153 -21.30 8.55 -19.83
C ILE A 153 -22.49 7.76 -19.28
N ARG A 154 -22.41 6.43 -19.28
CA ARG A 154 -23.46 5.58 -18.72
C ARG A 154 -23.67 5.87 -17.23
N LEU A 155 -22.61 5.89 -16.42
CA LEU A 155 -22.70 6.18 -14.99
C LEU A 155 -23.24 7.60 -14.72
N GLU A 156 -22.81 8.60 -15.50
CA GLU A 156 -23.33 9.96 -15.43
C GLU A 156 -24.83 10.00 -15.74
N SER A 157 -25.27 9.30 -16.80
CA SER A 157 -26.70 9.22 -17.16
C SER A 157 -27.54 8.49 -16.11
N GLU A 158 -27.03 7.38 -15.55
CA GLU A 158 -27.69 6.63 -14.48
C GLU A 158 -27.76 7.47 -13.20
N SER A 159 -26.69 8.18 -12.85
CA SER A 159 -26.64 9.08 -11.69
C SER A 159 -27.60 10.26 -11.84
N ASN A 160 -27.67 10.88 -13.02
CA ASN A 160 -28.59 11.99 -13.29
C ASN A 160 -30.04 11.52 -13.27
N SER A 161 -30.34 10.34 -13.83
CA SER A 161 -31.69 9.75 -13.81
C SER A 161 -32.13 9.43 -12.37
N ARG A 162 -31.23 8.85 -11.56
CA ARG A 162 -31.48 8.58 -10.13
C ARG A 162 -31.74 9.86 -9.34
N SER A 163 -30.91 10.88 -9.52
CA SER A 163 -31.08 12.18 -8.86
C SER A 163 -32.43 12.83 -9.21
N LEU A 164 -32.87 12.72 -10.47
CA LEU A 164 -34.18 13.19 -10.92
C LEU A 164 -35.32 12.40 -10.26
N GLU A 165 -35.24 11.07 -10.23
CA GLU A 165 -36.24 10.21 -9.59
C GLU A 165 -36.34 10.48 -8.07
N GLU A 166 -35.21 10.64 -7.37
CA GLU A 166 -35.18 11.02 -5.96
C GLU A 166 -35.76 12.41 -5.71
N SER A 167 -35.49 13.38 -6.59
CA SER A 167 -36.08 14.71 -6.50
C SER A 167 -37.60 14.66 -6.65
N GLN A 168 -38.10 13.89 -7.63
CA GLN A 168 -39.53 13.67 -7.84
C GLN A 168 -40.17 12.94 -6.65
N ASN A 169 -39.51 11.90 -6.11
CA ASN A 169 -39.98 11.17 -4.94
C ASN A 169 -40.02 12.08 -3.70
N ARG A 170 -38.99 12.92 -3.47
CA ARG A 170 -38.98 13.93 -2.40
C ARG A 170 -40.15 14.90 -2.51
N GLN A 171 -40.42 15.43 -3.72
CA GLN A 171 -41.57 16.30 -3.95
C GLN A 171 -42.90 15.60 -3.68
N ARG A 172 -43.04 14.34 -4.11
CA ARG A 172 -44.24 13.53 -3.91
C ARG A 172 -44.49 13.22 -2.43
N VAL A 173 -43.44 12.85 -1.69
CA VAL A 173 -43.50 12.64 -0.23
C VAL A 173 -43.94 13.93 0.47
N ASN A 174 -43.33 15.07 0.17
CA ASN A 174 -43.71 16.35 0.77
C ASN A 174 -45.17 16.72 0.49
N LYS A 175 -45.67 16.43 -0.72
CA LYS A 175 -47.07 16.65 -1.08
C LYS A 175 -48.01 15.76 -0.27
N LEU A 176 -47.73 14.45 -0.20
CA LEU A 176 -48.52 13.47 0.55
C LEU A 176 -48.51 13.76 2.05
N GLU A 177 -47.36 14.12 2.63
CA GLU A 177 -47.27 14.53 4.04
C GLU A 177 -48.05 15.81 4.33
N GLY A 178 -48.04 16.77 3.39
CA GLY A 178 -48.87 17.97 3.46
C GLY A 178 -50.37 17.65 3.42
N GLU A 179 -50.79 16.72 2.54
CA GLU A 179 -52.17 16.25 2.46
C GLU A 179 -52.60 15.49 3.73
N LYS A 180 -51.74 14.62 4.25
CA LYS A 180 -51.96 13.92 5.53
C LYS A 180 -52.21 14.91 6.66
N LYS A 181 -51.37 15.95 6.79
CA LYS A 181 -51.55 17.00 7.80
C LYS A 181 -52.87 17.74 7.65
N LYS A 182 -53.33 18.01 6.43
CA LYS A 182 -54.63 18.62 6.17
C LYS A 182 -55.77 17.73 6.67
N TRP A 183 -55.76 16.44 6.33
CA TRP A 183 -56.78 15.50 6.80
C TRP A 183 -56.76 15.32 8.33
N GLN A 184 -55.57 15.26 8.93
CA GLN A 184 -55.42 15.21 10.39
C GLN A 184 -55.98 16.46 11.07
N ALA A 185 -55.80 17.65 10.50
CA ALA A 185 -56.38 18.87 11.03
C ALA A 185 -57.92 18.87 10.94
N LEU A 186 -58.48 18.28 9.88
CA LEU A 186 -59.93 18.15 9.68
C LEU A 186 -60.60 17.19 10.67
N LEU A 187 -59.88 16.23 11.28
CA LEU A 187 -60.43 15.38 12.35
C LEU A 187 -60.96 16.20 13.54
N THR A 188 -60.34 17.35 13.82
CA THR A 188 -60.81 18.28 14.86
C THR A 188 -62.23 18.80 14.57
N SER A 189 -62.62 18.90 13.29
CA SER A 189 -63.95 19.35 12.88
C SER A 189 -65.06 18.29 13.01
N CYS A 190 -64.70 17.04 13.33
CA CYS A 190 -65.67 15.95 13.55
C CYS A 190 -66.31 16.00 14.94
N VAL A 191 -65.79 16.84 15.84
CA VAL A 191 -66.30 17.02 17.20
C VAL A 191 -67.14 18.29 17.23
N ASP A 192 -68.43 18.16 17.56
CA ASP A 192 -69.29 19.32 17.79
C ASP A 192 -68.87 20.01 19.10
N GLU A 193 -68.33 21.22 19.02
CA GLU A 193 -67.79 22.00 20.15
C GLU A 193 -68.82 22.27 21.26
N THR A 194 -70.11 22.24 20.91
CA THR A 194 -71.20 22.58 21.84
C THR A 194 -71.80 21.36 22.53
N THR A 195 -71.78 20.19 21.88
CA THR A 195 -72.41 18.96 22.38
C THR A 195 -71.41 17.85 22.70
N GLY A 196 -70.14 17.99 22.30
CA GLY A 196 -69.10 16.97 22.40
C GLY A 196 -69.39 15.71 21.58
N LYS A 197 -70.42 15.75 20.71
CA LYS A 197 -70.86 14.60 19.92
C LYS A 197 -69.98 14.48 18.68
N ILE A 198 -69.49 13.27 18.44
CA ILE A 198 -68.58 12.98 17.33
C ILE A 198 -69.40 12.49 16.13
N ASP A 199 -69.20 13.11 14.98
CA ASP A 199 -69.70 12.63 13.69
C ASP A 199 -68.83 11.47 13.20
N ARG A 200 -69.26 10.25 13.54
CA ARG A 200 -68.55 9.00 13.21
C ARG A 200 -68.40 8.76 11.71
N GLU A 201 -69.40 9.13 10.91
CA GLU A 201 -69.34 8.90 9.46
C GLU A 201 -68.26 9.77 8.80
N ARG A 202 -68.15 11.04 9.22
CA ARG A 202 -67.07 11.94 8.76
C ARG A 202 -65.70 11.51 9.26
N GLU A 203 -65.62 11.08 10.51
CA GLU A 203 -64.38 10.62 11.12
C GLU A 203 -63.83 9.38 10.41
N GLU A 204 -64.69 8.39 10.13
CA GLU A 204 -64.33 7.18 9.38
C GLU A 204 -63.80 7.50 7.97
N TYR A 205 -64.45 8.43 7.27
CA TYR A 205 -64.01 8.89 5.95
C TYR A 205 -62.63 9.56 5.98
N TYR A 206 -62.35 10.41 6.97
CA TYR A 206 -61.03 11.05 7.10
C TYR A 206 -59.93 10.04 7.45
N TRP A 207 -60.21 9.06 8.30
CA TRP A 207 -59.27 7.98 8.60
C TRP A 207 -58.98 7.10 7.38
N GLU A 208 -59.98 6.84 6.54
CA GLU A 208 -59.78 6.12 5.28
C GLU A 208 -58.79 6.85 4.36
N LYS A 209 -58.95 8.17 4.22
CA LYS A 209 -58.02 9.00 3.43
C LYS A 209 -56.62 9.06 4.01
N ILE A 210 -56.48 9.14 5.34
CA ILE A 210 -55.16 9.09 6.00
C ILE A 210 -54.49 7.75 5.75
N LYS A 211 -55.24 6.64 5.83
CA LYS A 211 -54.73 5.28 5.58
C LYS A 211 -54.29 5.09 4.12
N GLU A 212 -55.04 5.64 3.16
CA GLU A 212 -54.68 5.64 1.75
C GLU A 212 -53.35 6.37 1.52
N ILE A 213 -53.18 7.56 2.12
CA ILE A 213 -51.95 8.34 2.04
C ILE A 213 -50.78 7.62 2.71
N ASP A 214 -50.99 7.00 3.87
CA ASP A 214 -49.95 6.23 4.56
C ASP A 214 -49.49 5.02 3.76
N THR A 215 -50.41 4.37 3.04
CA THR A 215 -50.07 3.27 2.13
C THR A 215 -49.18 3.77 0.98
N GLN A 216 -49.50 4.93 0.39
CA GLN A 216 -48.68 5.52 -0.68
C GLN A 216 -47.30 5.99 -0.17
N LEU A 217 -47.22 6.53 1.05
CA LEU A 217 -45.95 6.90 1.67
C LEU A 217 -45.07 5.67 1.94
N GLU A 218 -45.66 4.58 2.42
CA GLU A 218 -44.95 3.33 2.67
C GLU A 218 -44.46 2.67 1.37
N GLU A 219 -45.23 2.72 0.30
CA GLU A 219 -44.80 2.26 -1.03
C GLU A 219 -43.58 3.03 -1.55
N ILE A 220 -43.52 4.35 -1.31
CA ILE A 220 -42.37 5.16 -1.71
C ILE A 220 -41.15 4.90 -0.80
N ARG A 221 -41.36 4.75 0.51
CA ARG A 221 -40.29 4.53 1.50
C ARG A 221 -39.71 3.12 1.48
N SER A 222 -40.50 2.12 1.10
CA SER A 222 -40.07 0.73 0.97
C SER A 222 -39.20 0.49 -0.27
N LYS A 223 -39.17 1.41 -1.23
CA LYS A 223 -38.17 1.37 -2.31
C LYS A 223 -36.78 1.61 -1.72
N PRO A 224 -35.80 0.73 -2.01
CA PRO A 224 -34.47 0.86 -1.44
C PRO A 224 -33.84 2.18 -1.89
N VAL A 225 -33.59 3.08 -0.94
CA VAL A 225 -32.72 4.24 -1.13
C VAL A 225 -31.30 3.69 -1.27
N LEU A 226 -30.84 3.54 -2.51
CA LEU A 226 -29.43 3.27 -2.76
C LEU A 226 -28.65 4.48 -2.24
N ALA A 227 -27.62 4.20 -1.43
CA ALA A 227 -26.82 5.16 -0.67
C ALA A 227 -26.55 6.47 -1.43
N ASP A 228 -26.59 7.58 -0.68
CA ASP A 228 -26.42 8.96 -1.13
C ASP A 228 -24.98 9.14 -1.63
N THR A 229 -24.69 8.62 -2.84
CA THR A 229 -23.37 8.76 -3.43
C THR A 229 -23.18 10.23 -3.71
N LYS A 230 -22.30 10.87 -2.93
CA LYS A 230 -21.83 12.25 -3.16
C LYS A 230 -21.67 12.48 -4.66
N PRO A 231 -22.08 13.65 -5.18
CA PRO A 231 -21.97 13.93 -6.60
C PRO A 231 -20.52 13.68 -7.03
N VAL A 232 -20.34 12.59 -7.80
CA VAL A 232 -19.04 12.21 -8.33
C VAL A 232 -18.75 13.19 -9.45
N ASP A 233 -17.65 13.93 -9.33
CA ASP A 233 -17.18 14.75 -10.42
C ASP A 233 -16.56 13.85 -11.51
N TYR A 234 -17.39 13.41 -12.44
CA TYR A 234 -17.00 12.56 -13.56
C TYR A 234 -15.92 13.23 -14.44
N SER A 235 -15.84 14.57 -14.45
CA SER A 235 -14.81 15.30 -15.20
C SER A 235 -13.42 15.11 -14.58
N VAL A 236 -13.33 15.11 -13.25
CA VAL A 236 -12.10 14.82 -12.51
C VAL A 236 -11.68 13.37 -12.72
N VAL A 237 -12.63 12.44 -12.70
CA VAL A 237 -12.36 11.01 -12.97
C VAL A 237 -11.87 10.80 -14.40
N ARG A 238 -12.51 11.43 -15.39
CA ARG A 238 -12.08 11.37 -16.80
C ARG A 238 -10.66 11.87 -16.99
N ASN A 239 -10.34 13.05 -16.43
CA ASN A 239 -9.00 13.63 -16.48
C ASN A 239 -7.95 12.76 -15.78
N PHE A 240 -8.33 12.08 -14.70
CA PHE A 240 -7.45 11.14 -14.01
C PHE A 240 -7.14 9.91 -14.87
N LEU A 241 -8.16 9.28 -15.46
CA LEU A 241 -8.00 8.07 -16.29
C LEU A 241 -7.18 8.35 -17.56
N GLN A 242 -7.46 9.45 -18.26
CA GLN A 242 -6.71 9.85 -19.46
C GLN A 242 -5.24 10.21 -19.16
N GLY A 243 -4.96 10.69 -17.95
CA GLY A 243 -3.64 11.13 -17.54
C GLY A 243 -2.77 10.06 -16.86
N ILE A 244 -3.28 8.83 -16.70
CA ILE A 244 -2.75 7.90 -15.70
C ILE A 244 -1.29 7.51 -15.96
N ASN A 245 -0.94 7.19 -17.21
CA ASN A 245 0.39 6.75 -17.57
C ASN A 245 1.42 7.90 -17.50
N ARG A 246 1.01 9.12 -17.88
CA ARG A 246 1.90 10.32 -17.89
C ARG A 246 2.11 10.92 -16.51
N LYS A 247 1.09 10.91 -15.66
CA LYS A 247 1.11 11.59 -14.35
C LYS A 247 1.32 10.63 -13.18
N TRP A 248 1.54 9.33 -13.42
CA TRP A 248 1.62 8.31 -12.37
C TRP A 248 2.56 8.69 -11.23
N GLY A 249 3.80 9.07 -11.56
CA GLY A 249 4.82 9.46 -10.57
C GLY A 249 4.49 10.72 -9.77
N GLY A 250 3.55 11.55 -10.25
CA GLY A 250 3.07 12.75 -9.54
C GLY A 250 2.00 12.47 -8.47
N TYR A 251 1.43 11.27 -8.45
CA TYR A 251 0.41 10.89 -7.45
C TYR A 251 1.03 10.37 -6.15
N SER A 252 0.36 10.62 -5.02
CA SER A 252 0.80 10.10 -3.72
C SER A 252 0.82 8.57 -3.72
N SER A 253 1.73 7.99 -2.93
CA SER A 253 1.90 6.53 -2.84
C SER A 253 0.61 5.84 -2.35
N GLY A 254 -0.13 6.50 -1.45
CA GLY A 254 -1.44 6.05 -0.99
C GLY A 254 -2.53 6.06 -2.08
N LEU A 255 -2.54 7.07 -2.97
CA LEU A 255 -3.51 7.09 -4.08
C LEU A 255 -3.20 5.97 -5.09
N ARG A 256 -1.93 5.82 -5.46
CA ARG A 256 -1.47 4.74 -6.34
C ARG A 256 -1.81 3.36 -5.78
N ASN A 257 -1.54 3.13 -4.49
CA ASN A 257 -1.90 1.87 -3.83
C ASN A 257 -3.41 1.58 -3.85
N ARG A 258 -4.25 2.58 -3.58
CA ARG A 258 -5.70 2.40 -3.63
C ARG A 258 -6.17 2.06 -5.04
N PHE A 259 -5.64 2.74 -6.05
CA PHE A 259 -5.98 2.47 -7.44
C PHE A 259 -5.58 1.04 -7.85
N LEU A 260 -4.34 0.62 -7.56
CA LEU A 260 -3.88 -0.74 -7.87
C LEU A 260 -4.76 -1.81 -7.20
N LYS A 261 -5.21 -1.59 -5.96
CA LYS A 261 -6.13 -2.51 -5.25
C LYS A 261 -7.52 -2.62 -5.87
N LEU A 262 -7.94 -1.65 -6.70
CA LEU A 262 -9.19 -1.76 -7.44
C LEU A 262 -9.08 -2.75 -8.59
N LEU A 263 -7.89 -2.86 -9.20
CA LEU A 263 -7.66 -3.61 -10.43
C LEU A 263 -7.02 -4.98 -10.18
N ILE A 264 -6.15 -5.05 -9.20
CA ILE A 264 -5.29 -6.21 -8.91
C ILE A 264 -5.85 -6.93 -7.69
N ASP A 265 -5.95 -8.25 -7.81
CA ASP A 265 -6.29 -9.13 -6.70
C ASP A 265 -5.05 -9.37 -5.83
N ARG A 266 -3.98 -9.89 -6.43
CA ARG A 266 -2.70 -10.13 -5.78
C ARG A 266 -1.55 -10.23 -6.78
N VAL A 267 -0.33 -10.13 -6.28
CA VAL A 267 0.91 -10.38 -7.03
C VAL A 267 1.72 -11.42 -6.27
N GLU A 268 1.97 -12.55 -6.91
CA GLU A 268 2.81 -13.62 -6.37
C GLU A 268 4.25 -13.40 -6.82
N ILE A 269 5.19 -13.43 -5.89
CA ILE A 269 6.62 -13.21 -6.17
C ILE A 269 7.47 -14.35 -5.63
N CYS A 270 8.45 -14.78 -6.43
CA CYS A 270 9.49 -15.73 -6.05
C CYS A 270 10.86 -15.33 -6.62
N GLY A 271 11.92 -15.94 -6.09
CA GLY A 271 13.30 -15.64 -6.46
C GLY A 271 13.91 -14.45 -5.70
N ASP A 272 15.23 -14.25 -5.88
CA ASP A 272 15.99 -13.15 -5.23
C ASP A 272 16.71 -12.27 -6.26
N SER A 273 17.61 -12.86 -7.07
CA SER A 273 18.34 -12.14 -8.14
C SER A 273 17.53 -11.98 -9.42
N ILE A 274 16.74 -12.98 -9.78
CA ILE A 274 15.70 -12.89 -10.81
C ILE A 274 14.39 -13.07 -10.07
N ILE A 275 13.62 -12.00 -9.96
CA ILE A 275 12.34 -12.02 -9.28
C ILE A 275 11.29 -12.32 -10.33
N GLN A 276 10.67 -13.50 -10.24
CA GLN A 276 9.51 -13.83 -11.04
C GLN A 276 8.28 -13.32 -10.31
N ALA A 277 7.54 -12.43 -10.94
CA ALA A 277 6.31 -11.88 -10.42
C ALA A 277 5.14 -12.27 -11.31
N THR A 278 4.06 -12.77 -10.70
CA THR A 278 2.81 -13.10 -11.38
C THR A 278 1.71 -12.21 -10.82
N ILE A 279 1.18 -11.31 -11.66
CA ILE A 279 0.10 -10.39 -11.32
C ILE A 279 -1.23 -11.07 -11.66
N TYR A 280 -2.10 -11.21 -10.66
CA TYR A 280 -3.47 -11.68 -10.80
C TYR A 280 -4.40 -10.47 -10.78
N TRP A 281 -5.08 -10.25 -11.89
CA TRP A 281 -6.04 -9.18 -12.06
C TRP A 281 -7.42 -9.62 -11.57
N LYS A 282 -8.22 -8.68 -11.08
CA LYS A 282 -9.58 -8.99 -10.61
C LYS A 282 -10.54 -9.46 -11.71
N ASN A 283 -10.23 -9.15 -12.96
CA ASN A 283 -10.96 -9.67 -14.12
C ASN A 283 -10.57 -11.11 -14.50
N GLY A 284 -9.70 -11.77 -13.72
CA GLY A 284 -9.23 -13.13 -13.96
C GLY A 284 -8.02 -13.24 -14.90
N PHE A 285 -7.52 -12.13 -15.44
CA PHE A 285 -6.30 -12.11 -16.25
C PHE A 285 -5.05 -12.37 -15.39
N ARG A 286 -4.04 -13.02 -15.98
CA ARG A 286 -2.74 -13.30 -15.35
C ARG A 286 -1.63 -12.70 -16.21
N GLN A 287 -0.69 -12.03 -15.57
CA GLN A 287 0.47 -11.43 -16.24
C GLN A 287 1.75 -11.84 -15.51
N GLU A 288 2.72 -12.34 -16.25
CA GLU A 288 4.04 -12.69 -15.72
C GLU A 288 5.05 -11.59 -16.04
N VAL A 289 5.92 -11.30 -15.07
CA VAL A 289 6.94 -10.27 -15.14
C VAL A 289 8.23 -10.85 -14.57
N SER A 290 9.29 -10.87 -15.37
CA SER A 290 10.63 -11.24 -14.92
C SER A 290 11.41 -9.98 -14.59
N ILE A 291 11.81 -9.81 -13.33
CA ILE A 291 12.54 -8.64 -12.87
C ILE A 291 13.97 -9.04 -12.60
N HIS A 292 14.89 -8.58 -13.44
CA HIS A 292 16.32 -8.77 -13.25
C HIS A 292 16.83 -7.76 -12.21
N ARG A 293 17.11 -8.25 -11.02
CA ARG A 293 17.71 -7.45 -9.96
C ARG A 293 19.23 -7.50 -10.14
N PRO A 294 19.90 -6.35 -10.32
CA PRO A 294 21.35 -6.33 -10.30
C PRO A 294 21.83 -6.82 -8.94
N PRO A 295 22.97 -7.53 -8.89
CA PRO A 295 23.47 -8.09 -7.66
C PRO A 295 23.58 -6.99 -6.61
N SER A 296 22.65 -7.05 -5.67
CA SER A 296 22.56 -6.14 -4.57
C SER A 296 23.59 -6.58 -3.54
N ASN A 297 24.26 -5.64 -2.91
CA ASN A 297 25.07 -5.92 -1.72
C ASN A 297 24.15 -6.25 -0.50
N SER A 298 23.02 -6.92 -0.73
CA SER A 298 22.07 -7.39 0.26
C SER A 298 22.72 -8.46 1.12
N LYS A 299 22.17 -8.67 2.31
CA LYS A 299 22.68 -9.72 3.19
C LYS A 299 22.52 -11.12 2.58
N LEU A 300 21.53 -11.31 1.70
CA LEU A 300 21.27 -12.57 1.00
C LEU A 300 22.37 -12.90 -0.01
N GLU A 301 22.73 -11.97 -0.88
CA GLU A 301 23.78 -12.21 -1.88
C GLU A 301 25.18 -12.25 -1.27
N ARG A 302 25.37 -11.74 -0.04
CA ARG A 302 26.59 -11.97 0.75
C ARG A 302 26.68 -13.38 1.35
N ARG A 303 25.61 -14.19 1.28
CA ARG A 303 25.62 -15.57 1.77
C ARG A 303 26.47 -16.42 0.85
N TRP A 304 27.39 -17.17 1.41
CA TRP A 304 28.13 -18.19 0.70
C TRP A 304 27.23 -19.41 0.56
N THR A 305 27.02 -19.89 -0.66
CA THR A 305 26.32 -21.17 -0.88
C THR A 305 27.23 -22.34 -0.51
N GLU A 306 26.66 -23.51 -0.25
CA GLU A 306 27.41 -24.73 0.03
C GLU A 306 28.35 -25.08 -1.14
N GLU A 307 27.95 -24.86 -2.39
CA GLU A 307 28.82 -25.07 -3.56
C GLU A 307 29.99 -24.08 -3.59
N GLU A 308 29.75 -22.80 -3.27
CA GLU A 308 30.83 -21.81 -3.18
C GLU A 308 31.80 -22.14 -2.04
N ILE A 309 31.31 -22.69 -0.92
CA ILE A 309 32.14 -23.12 0.21
C ILE A 309 33.00 -24.31 -0.17
N GLU A 310 32.42 -25.29 -0.85
CA GLU A 310 33.11 -26.50 -1.29
C GLU A 310 34.19 -26.16 -2.32
N LEU A 311 33.86 -25.32 -3.30
CA LEU A 311 34.80 -24.78 -4.27
C LEU A 311 35.93 -24.01 -3.55
N LEU A 312 35.58 -23.15 -2.58
CA LEU A 312 36.58 -22.36 -1.84
C LEU A 312 37.57 -23.25 -1.09
N LYS A 313 37.12 -24.35 -0.46
CA LYS A 313 38.03 -25.31 0.19
C LYS A 313 39.01 -25.95 -0.80
N GLN A 314 38.56 -26.23 -2.03
CA GLN A 314 39.37 -26.87 -3.06
C GLN A 314 40.41 -25.92 -3.66
N VAL A 315 40.03 -24.69 -3.97
CA VAL A 315 40.88 -23.79 -4.78
C VAL A 315 41.67 -22.76 -3.97
N TYR A 316 41.29 -22.47 -2.73
CA TYR A 316 41.85 -21.32 -1.99
C TYR A 316 43.33 -21.44 -1.64
N GLN A 317 43.85 -22.65 -1.41
CA GLN A 317 45.24 -22.86 -0.99
C GLN A 317 46.24 -22.73 -2.16
N SER A 318 45.84 -23.15 -3.35
CA SER A 318 46.70 -23.25 -4.54
C SER A 318 46.53 -22.11 -5.54
N SER A 319 45.38 -21.42 -5.52
CA SER A 319 45.05 -20.43 -6.55
C SER A 319 45.50 -19.01 -6.19
N LEU A 320 45.85 -18.25 -7.23
CA LEU A 320 46.21 -16.84 -7.14
C LEU A 320 44.97 -15.96 -6.87
N GLU A 321 45.18 -14.69 -6.52
CA GLU A 321 44.09 -13.74 -6.26
C GLU A 321 43.17 -13.55 -7.48
N GLU A 322 43.75 -13.48 -8.68
CA GLU A 322 43.03 -13.26 -9.93
C GLU A 322 42.14 -14.47 -10.30
N GLU A 323 42.69 -15.68 -10.20
CA GLU A 323 41.97 -16.94 -10.46
C GLU A 323 40.77 -17.13 -9.52
N LEU A 324 40.88 -16.68 -8.27
CA LEU A 324 39.78 -16.73 -7.30
C LEU A 324 38.72 -15.65 -7.57
N LEU A 325 39.11 -14.49 -8.08
CA LEU A 325 38.12 -13.48 -8.47
C LEU A 325 37.33 -13.92 -9.71
N GLU A 326 37.95 -14.71 -10.59
CA GLU A 326 37.30 -15.34 -11.73
C GLU A 326 36.39 -16.52 -11.30
N ALA A 327 36.86 -17.36 -10.37
CA ALA A 327 36.08 -18.48 -9.84
C ALA A 327 34.88 -18.06 -8.97
N PHE A 328 34.90 -16.86 -8.39
CA PHE A 328 33.83 -16.33 -7.54
C PHE A 328 33.28 -14.99 -8.07
N PRO A 329 32.60 -14.99 -9.23
CA PRO A 329 32.07 -13.78 -9.83
C PRO A 329 31.06 -13.11 -8.89
N GLY A 330 31.29 -11.84 -8.55
CA GLY A 330 30.47 -11.08 -7.60
C GLY A 330 30.97 -11.10 -6.15
N ARG A 331 32.03 -11.84 -5.83
CA ARG A 331 32.71 -11.78 -4.52
C ARG A 331 33.90 -10.82 -4.57
N SER A 332 34.02 -9.97 -3.55
CA SER A 332 35.24 -9.18 -3.36
C SER A 332 36.34 -10.04 -2.73
N TRP A 333 37.60 -9.77 -3.06
CA TRP A 333 38.76 -10.42 -2.45
C TRP A 333 38.69 -10.48 -0.91
N LYS A 334 38.33 -9.35 -0.29
CA LYS A 334 38.14 -9.27 1.17
C LYS A 334 37.07 -10.24 1.68
N GLY A 335 35.99 -10.44 0.91
CA GLY A 335 34.94 -11.41 1.24
C GLY A 335 35.42 -12.86 1.17
N ILE A 336 36.17 -13.19 0.12
CA ILE A 336 36.80 -14.51 -0.08
C ILE A 336 37.78 -14.81 1.06
N ALA A 337 38.71 -13.88 1.34
CA ALA A 337 39.70 -14.01 2.40
C ALA A 337 39.06 -14.15 3.80
N MET A 338 38.03 -13.34 4.09
CA MET A 338 37.31 -13.44 5.37
C MET A 338 36.54 -14.75 5.53
N LYS A 339 35.94 -15.28 4.46
CA LYS A 339 35.26 -16.57 4.52
C LYS A 339 36.27 -17.71 4.71
N ALA A 340 37.35 -17.70 3.96
CA ALA A 340 38.42 -18.67 4.09
C ALA A 340 39.06 -18.65 5.48
N TYR A 341 39.28 -17.47 6.06
CA TYR A 341 39.71 -17.33 7.46
C TYR A 341 38.75 -18.00 8.45
N ARG A 342 37.43 -17.82 8.26
CA ARG A 342 36.40 -18.47 9.09
C ARG A 342 36.28 -19.98 8.86
N LEU A 343 36.77 -20.47 7.72
CA LEU A 343 36.88 -21.89 7.39
C LEU A 343 38.26 -22.46 7.74
N GLU A 344 39.11 -21.66 8.41
CA GLU A 344 40.48 -22.03 8.81
C GLU A 344 41.39 -22.43 7.64
N LEU A 345 41.08 -21.93 6.44
CA LEU A 345 41.88 -22.14 5.24
C LEU A 345 43.06 -21.16 5.25
N ALA A 346 44.28 -21.70 5.37
CA ALA A 346 45.50 -20.91 5.34
C ALA A 346 46.02 -20.72 3.90
N ARG A 347 46.62 -19.56 3.64
CA ARG A 347 47.54 -19.36 2.52
C ARG A 347 48.91 -19.01 3.08
N GLY A 348 49.97 -19.49 2.44
CA GLY A 348 51.32 -19.00 2.70
C GLY A 348 51.34 -17.50 2.44
N HIS A 349 51.58 -16.69 3.49
CA HIS A 349 51.59 -15.24 3.36
C HIS A 349 52.66 -14.83 2.35
N SER A 350 52.22 -14.27 1.22
CA SER A 350 53.08 -13.46 0.36
C SER A 350 53.64 -12.33 1.22
N SER A 351 54.96 -12.33 1.38
CA SER A 351 55.71 -11.34 2.12
C SER A 351 55.66 -10.00 1.37
N ASN A 352 54.54 -9.28 1.47
CA ASN A 352 54.49 -7.90 1.01
C ASN A 352 55.36 -7.07 1.96
N LYS A 353 56.59 -6.81 1.53
CA LYS A 353 57.56 -5.94 2.21
C LYS A 353 56.90 -4.57 2.40
N TRP A 354 56.46 -4.30 3.63
CA TRP A 354 55.85 -3.03 3.99
C TRP A 354 56.89 -1.91 3.80
N ARG A 355 56.63 -1.00 2.84
CA ARG A 355 57.44 0.21 2.62
C ARG A 355 56.70 1.41 3.23
N PRO A 356 57.24 2.12 4.24
CA PRO A 356 56.61 3.33 4.76
C PRO A 356 56.56 4.47 3.73
N TRP A 357 55.61 5.42 3.88
CA TRP A 357 55.50 6.59 3.02
C TRP A 357 56.52 7.66 3.44
N SER A 358 57.36 8.11 2.52
CA SER A 358 58.30 9.20 2.77
C SER A 358 57.63 10.58 2.58
N LYS A 359 58.28 11.64 3.06
CA LYS A 359 57.82 13.03 2.78
C LYS A 359 57.88 13.35 1.28
N GLU A 360 58.83 12.77 0.56
CA GLU A 360 58.98 12.91 -0.89
C GLU A 360 57.85 12.20 -1.65
N ASP A 361 57.46 10.99 -1.22
CA ASP A 361 56.30 10.28 -1.78
C ASP A 361 55.02 11.12 -1.64
N ASP A 362 54.86 11.82 -0.49
CA ASP A 362 53.72 12.71 -0.26
C ASP A 362 53.74 13.97 -1.15
N SER A 363 54.90 14.59 -1.33
CA SER A 363 55.04 15.75 -2.23
C SER A 363 54.73 15.37 -3.68
N ASN A 364 55.29 14.27 -4.16
CA ASN A 364 55.05 13.76 -5.51
C ASN A 364 53.58 13.38 -5.72
N LEU A 365 52.93 12.81 -4.71
CA LEU A 365 51.50 12.48 -4.75
C LEU A 365 50.62 13.71 -4.96
N VAL A 366 50.93 14.82 -4.27
CA VAL A 366 50.20 16.09 -4.45
C VAL A 366 50.43 16.64 -5.85
N THR A 367 51.67 16.69 -6.32
CA THR A 367 52.01 17.21 -7.66
C THR A 367 51.35 16.42 -8.78
N TYR A 368 51.34 15.08 -8.71
CA TYR A 368 50.70 14.25 -9.74
C TYR A 368 49.17 14.35 -9.71
N TYR A 369 48.60 14.55 -8.52
CA TYR A 369 47.16 14.81 -8.39
C TYR A 369 46.76 16.16 -9.00
N GLU A 370 47.52 17.21 -8.72
CA GLU A 370 47.32 18.56 -9.29
C GLU A 370 47.53 18.59 -10.81
N SER A 371 48.43 17.73 -11.31
CA SER A 371 48.63 17.50 -12.76
C SER A 371 47.51 16.70 -13.43
N ASN A 372 46.48 16.31 -12.67
CA ASN A 372 45.30 15.55 -13.11
C ASN A 372 45.63 14.19 -13.75
N ASP A 373 46.73 13.54 -13.33
CA ASP A 373 47.05 12.18 -13.73
C ASP A 373 45.99 11.18 -13.20
N SER A 374 45.75 10.07 -13.93
CA SER A 374 44.88 8.99 -13.46
C SER A 374 45.50 8.25 -12.27
N LEU A 375 44.67 7.62 -11.43
CA LEU A 375 45.14 6.91 -10.23
C LEU A 375 46.13 5.79 -10.58
N GLU A 376 45.94 5.16 -11.72
CA GLU A 376 46.78 4.09 -12.26
C GLU A 376 48.17 4.62 -12.60
N LYS A 377 48.24 5.78 -13.26
CA LYS A 377 49.50 6.44 -13.62
C LYS A 377 50.25 6.99 -12.42
N ILE A 378 49.54 7.48 -11.41
CA ILE A 378 50.13 7.91 -10.13
C ILE A 378 50.73 6.70 -9.38
N ALA A 379 50.03 5.56 -9.39
CA ALA A 379 50.49 4.32 -8.76
C ALA A 379 51.77 3.78 -9.42
N GLU A 380 51.82 3.80 -10.76
CA GLU A 380 53.00 3.43 -11.54
C GLU A 380 54.19 4.34 -11.23
N LYS A 381 54.02 5.66 -11.28
CA LYS A 381 55.09 6.64 -11.00
C LYS A 381 55.67 6.53 -9.59
N LEU A 382 54.85 6.16 -8.60
CA LEU A 382 55.29 6.01 -7.21
C LEU A 382 55.79 4.60 -6.88
N GLY A 383 55.67 3.63 -7.80
CA GLY A 383 55.96 2.22 -7.54
C GLY A 383 55.12 1.65 -6.40
N ARG A 384 53.85 2.06 -6.31
CA ARG A 384 52.91 1.68 -5.24
C ARG A 384 51.66 1.06 -5.84
N SER A 385 50.89 0.33 -5.03
CA SER A 385 49.57 -0.13 -5.46
C SER A 385 48.58 1.05 -5.56
N VAL A 386 47.65 0.95 -6.51
CA VAL A 386 46.54 1.92 -6.69
C VAL A 386 45.76 2.11 -5.38
N TYR A 387 45.59 1.03 -4.61
CA TYR A 387 44.98 1.09 -3.29
C TYR A 387 45.79 1.92 -2.29
N GLY A 388 47.12 1.73 -2.24
CA GLY A 388 48.01 2.49 -1.38
C GLY A 388 47.97 3.99 -1.67
N VAL A 389 48.03 4.36 -2.95
CA VAL A 389 47.90 5.75 -3.43
C VAL A 389 46.56 6.34 -3.01
N ARG A 390 45.44 5.65 -3.31
CA ARG A 390 44.09 6.10 -2.95
C ARG A 390 43.90 6.28 -1.44
N ALA A 391 44.45 5.37 -0.63
CA ALA A 391 44.40 5.48 0.82
C ALA A 391 45.18 6.70 1.31
N ARG A 392 46.38 6.95 0.75
CA ARG A 392 47.20 8.11 1.11
C ARG A 392 46.58 9.43 0.69
N MET A 393 45.98 9.49 -0.50
CA MET A 393 45.24 10.66 -0.99
C MET A 393 44.08 11.06 -0.07
N ARG A 394 43.34 10.08 0.45
CA ARG A 394 42.29 10.33 1.45
C ARG A 394 42.86 10.91 2.75
N THR A 395 43.99 10.40 3.23
CA THR A 395 44.69 10.95 4.40
C THR A 395 45.15 12.40 4.16
N LYS A 396 45.45 12.76 2.90
CA LYS A 396 45.84 14.11 2.48
C LYS A 396 44.67 15.00 2.01
N GLY A 397 43.43 14.52 2.05
CA GLY A 397 42.25 15.31 1.65
C GLY A 397 42.04 15.50 0.13
N LEU A 398 42.68 14.69 -0.71
CA LEU A 398 42.60 14.79 -2.17
C LEU A 398 41.49 13.87 -2.70
N THR A 399 40.26 14.39 -2.90
CA THR A 399 39.12 13.60 -3.40
C THR A 399 38.32 14.30 -4.49
N LYS A 400 38.03 13.59 -5.60
CA LYS A 400 37.08 14.01 -6.64
C LYS A 400 35.62 13.76 -6.21
N PRO A 401 34.65 14.60 -6.60
CA PRO A 401 33.23 14.37 -6.34
C PRO A 401 32.72 13.11 -7.05
N LYS A 402 31.78 12.39 -6.43
CA LYS A 402 31.21 11.14 -6.96
C LYS A 402 30.25 11.40 -8.11
N GLU A 403 30.48 10.75 -9.25
CA GLU A 403 29.50 10.64 -10.33
C GLU A 403 28.31 9.75 -9.93
N SER A 404 27.15 10.08 -10.48
CA SER A 404 25.84 9.50 -10.17
C SER A 404 25.66 8.09 -10.72
N ILE A 405 24.79 7.33 -10.04
CA ILE A 405 24.50 5.90 -10.29
C ILE A 405 23.80 5.73 -11.65
N LYS A 406 24.27 4.78 -12.47
CA LYS A 406 23.68 4.41 -13.77
C LYS A 406 22.21 3.95 -13.64
N LYS A 407 21.38 4.33 -14.62
CA LYS A 407 20.00 3.83 -14.81
C LYS A 407 20.01 2.36 -15.26
N PHE A 408 18.98 1.61 -14.86
CA PHE A 408 18.84 0.17 -15.09
C PHE A 408 17.80 -0.13 -16.17
N ASN A 409 17.96 -1.27 -16.86
CA ASN A 409 17.01 -1.81 -17.85
C ASN A 409 16.40 -3.11 -17.29
N TRP A 410 15.11 -3.35 -17.51
CA TRP A 410 14.43 -4.62 -17.27
C TRP A 410 13.72 -5.08 -18.54
N GLU A 411 13.55 -6.40 -18.69
CA GLU A 411 12.87 -7.02 -19.82
C GLU A 411 11.52 -7.58 -19.36
N ILE A 412 10.47 -7.34 -20.14
CA ILE A 412 9.13 -7.83 -19.86
C ILE A 412 8.85 -8.96 -20.84
N SER A 413 8.74 -10.19 -20.33
CA SER A 413 8.32 -11.35 -21.12
C SER A 413 6.80 -11.52 -21.00
N HIS A 414 6.06 -11.26 -22.08
CA HIS A 414 4.61 -11.48 -22.12
C HIS A 414 4.30 -12.89 -22.59
N LEU A 415 3.57 -13.71 -21.81
CA LEU A 415 2.86 -14.85 -22.38
C LEU A 415 1.75 -15.44 -21.48
N ILE A 416 0.68 -15.84 -22.18
CA ILE A 416 -0.45 -16.72 -21.82
C ILE A 416 -1.72 -16.06 -21.23
N SER A 417 -2.68 -15.79 -22.12
CA SER A 417 -4.09 -16.08 -21.87
C SER A 417 -4.26 -17.60 -21.82
N SER A 418 -4.48 -18.17 -20.64
CA SER A 418 -5.07 -19.49 -20.54
C SER A 418 -6.10 -19.48 -19.42
N GLN A 419 -7.36 -19.63 -19.82
CA GLN A 419 -8.29 -20.37 -19.00
C GLN A 419 -7.80 -21.82 -18.97
N GLN A 420 -6.80 -22.12 -18.14
CA GLN A 420 -6.51 -23.49 -17.73
C GLN A 420 -5.59 -23.46 -16.51
N SER A 421 -6.12 -24.03 -15.43
CA SER A 421 -5.42 -24.33 -14.20
C SER A 421 -4.23 -25.25 -14.47
N SER A 422 -3.03 -24.69 -14.46
CA SER A 422 -1.79 -25.44 -14.21
C SER A 422 -0.98 -24.73 -13.14
N THR A 423 -0.89 -25.38 -11.98
CA THR A 423 0.04 -25.07 -10.91
C THR A 423 1.48 -25.26 -11.40
N THR A 424 2.07 -24.21 -11.98
CA THR A 424 3.52 -24.17 -12.21
C THR A 424 4.19 -23.97 -10.86
N ALA A 425 4.49 -25.08 -10.20
CA ALA A 425 5.27 -25.10 -8.98
C ALA A 425 6.65 -24.50 -9.28
N CYS A 426 7.02 -23.45 -8.54
CA CYS A 426 8.37 -22.92 -8.52
C CYS A 426 9.32 -24.07 -8.20
N ASN A 427 10.20 -24.39 -9.16
CA ASN A 427 11.07 -25.55 -9.11
C ASN A 427 11.96 -25.45 -7.85
N ARG A 428 11.73 -26.35 -6.89
CA ARG A 428 12.46 -26.38 -5.62
C ARG A 428 13.82 -27.02 -5.86
N GLY A 429 14.80 -26.21 -6.25
CA GLY A 429 16.21 -26.56 -6.12
C GLY A 429 16.60 -26.56 -4.64
N ARG A 430 16.48 -27.70 -3.97
CA ARG A 430 17.31 -28.04 -2.81
C ARG A 430 18.49 -28.85 -3.35
N GLY A 431 19.64 -28.19 -3.46
CA GLY A 431 20.96 -28.78 -3.40
C GLY A 431 21.60 -28.27 -2.12
#